data_AF-A0A2S2NK00-F1
#
_entry.id   AF-A0A2S2NK00-F1
#
_cell.length_a   1.000
_cell.length_b   1.000
_cell.length_c   1.000
_cell.angle_alpha   90.00
_cell.angle_beta   90.00
_cell.angle_gamma   90.00
#
_symmetry.space_group_name_H-M   'P 1'
#
loop_
_entity.id
_entity.type
_entity.pdbx_description
1 polymer ?
#
loop_
_entity_poly.entity_id
_entity_poly.type
_entity_poly.pdbx_seq_one_letter_code
_entity_poly.pdbx_strand_id
1 'polypeptide(L)'
;MLQCAEEIASNNVLFTYDKIKKWFSICDTLKQTDEKSLKDAKRDKQHVMGQLWLRSEVDNLEYKIKYSSRKKSLPTCIVIDTDALINYSLIIKKLVNSTKFIVVVPAIVISALDEQKKLSKEVRLTIRWLEFQLQEGNCNLKSQGIHETLPIKLDGPPKLSKEICNFKHILECCNYFKGEYGENTGIVTLLTGSDDLLESSELMEMAKSVKINIEHIKTFQFQLKTVKNKG
;
A
#
# COMPACT_ATOMS: atom_id res chain seq x y z
N MET A 1 14.83 -28.87 -35.86
CA MET A 1 13.88 -27.78 -35.58
C MET A 1 12.70 -28.32 -34.79
N LEU A 2 12.83 -28.51 -33.46
CA LEU A 2 11.69 -28.81 -32.57
C LEU A 2 12.01 -28.74 -31.06
N GLN A 3 12.95 -27.88 -30.63
CA GLN A 3 13.28 -27.77 -29.19
C GLN A 3 13.30 -26.34 -28.64
N CYS A 4 12.77 -25.35 -29.36
CA CYS A 4 12.73 -23.95 -28.89
C CYS A 4 11.37 -23.50 -28.35
N ALA A 5 10.40 -24.41 -28.18
CA ALA A 5 9.04 -24.06 -27.74
C ALA A 5 8.78 -24.29 -26.24
N GLU A 6 9.70 -24.89 -25.49
CA GLU A 6 9.49 -25.25 -24.07
C GLU A 6 10.14 -24.29 -23.07
N GLU A 7 10.93 -23.31 -23.53
CA GLU A 7 11.67 -22.38 -22.66
C GLU A 7 10.93 -21.07 -22.35
N ILE A 8 9.74 -20.86 -22.91
CA ILE A 8 8.96 -19.62 -22.70
C ILE A 8 8.16 -19.67 -21.38
N ALA A 9 8.04 -20.84 -20.74
CA ALA A 9 7.27 -21.01 -19.50
C ALA A 9 8.07 -20.77 -18.20
N SER A 10 9.40 -20.63 -18.24
CA SER A 10 10.22 -20.66 -17.02
C SER A 10 10.85 -19.32 -16.61
N ASN A 11 10.70 -18.25 -17.38
CA ASN A 11 11.31 -16.96 -17.06
C ASN A 11 10.28 -15.86 -16.73
N ASN A 12 9.32 -16.17 -15.85
CA ASN A 12 8.66 -15.16 -15.01
C ASN A 12 9.62 -14.71 -13.91
N VAL A 13 10.74 -14.09 -14.30
CA VAL A 13 11.62 -13.41 -13.35
C VAL A 13 11.03 -12.03 -13.13
N LEU A 14 10.08 -11.97 -12.20
CA LEU A 14 9.73 -10.76 -11.47
C LEU A 14 11.05 -10.14 -10.95
N PHE A 15 11.54 -9.09 -11.60
CA PHE A 15 12.72 -8.38 -11.12
C PHE A 15 12.32 -7.57 -9.88
N THR A 16 12.50 -8.21 -8.73
CA THR A 16 12.29 -7.66 -7.41
C THR A 16 13.07 -6.36 -7.23
N TYR A 17 12.48 -5.36 -6.57
CA TYR A 17 13.07 -4.06 -6.21
C TYR A 17 14.51 -4.16 -5.64
N ASP A 18 14.87 -5.30 -5.05
CA ASP A 18 16.21 -5.61 -4.54
C ASP A 18 17.30 -5.67 -5.61
N LYS A 19 16.99 -6.06 -6.86
CA LYS A 19 17.97 -6.01 -7.96
C LYS A 19 18.26 -4.58 -8.40
N ILE A 20 17.27 -3.68 -8.29
CA ILE A 20 17.43 -2.25 -8.56
C ILE A 20 18.32 -1.63 -7.48
N LYS A 21 18.07 -1.91 -6.18
CA LYS A 21 18.97 -1.47 -5.09
C LYS A 21 20.39 -2.03 -5.23
N LYS A 22 20.54 -3.31 -5.60
CA LYS A 22 21.86 -3.93 -5.85
C LYS A 22 22.60 -3.23 -6.99
N TRP A 23 21.91 -2.84 -8.06
CA TRP A 23 22.47 -2.03 -9.14
C TRP A 23 22.84 -0.61 -8.73
N PHE A 24 22.05 0.03 -7.86
CA PHE A 24 22.38 1.34 -7.27
C PHE A 24 23.62 1.28 -6.38
N SER A 25 23.78 0.24 -5.53
CA SER A 25 25.00 0.05 -4.74
C SER A 25 26.24 -0.24 -5.58
N ILE A 26 26.13 -1.03 -6.66
CA ILE A 26 27.24 -1.30 -7.59
C ILE A 26 27.69 -0.01 -8.31
N CYS A 27 26.76 0.91 -8.58
CA CYS A 27 27.08 2.20 -9.19
C CYS A 27 27.79 3.17 -8.23
N ASP A 28 27.56 3.10 -6.92
CA ASP A 28 28.28 3.93 -5.94
C ASP A 28 29.74 3.47 -5.78
N THR A 29 30.03 2.18 -5.94
CA THR A 29 31.40 1.66 -5.93
C THR A 29 32.20 2.00 -7.20
N LEU A 30 31.54 2.37 -8.30
CA LEU A 30 32.19 2.74 -9.57
C LEU A 30 32.49 4.25 -9.70
N LYS A 31 32.20 5.06 -8.67
CA LYS A 31 32.50 6.50 -8.65
C LYS A 31 33.99 6.85 -8.56
N GLN A 32 34.90 5.87 -8.53
CA GLN A 32 36.34 6.12 -8.42
C GLN A 32 37.15 5.97 -9.71
N THR A 33 36.54 5.69 -10.87
CA THR A 33 37.32 5.57 -12.12
C THR A 33 36.66 6.28 -13.31
N ASP A 34 37.37 7.29 -13.81
CA ASP A 34 37.34 7.95 -15.12
C ASP A 34 36.11 8.77 -15.56
N GLU A 35 36.32 10.10 -15.64
CA GLU A 35 35.33 11.14 -15.98
C GLU A 35 34.71 11.06 -17.40
N LYS A 36 35.25 10.22 -18.30
CA LYS A 36 34.72 10.09 -19.69
C LYS A 36 33.60 9.05 -19.82
N SER A 37 33.56 8.03 -18.94
CA SER A 37 32.57 6.94 -18.94
C SER A 37 31.26 7.31 -18.23
N LEU A 38 31.28 8.36 -17.40
CA LEU A 38 30.11 8.79 -16.62
C LEU A 38 28.94 9.31 -17.46
N LYS A 39 29.21 9.91 -18.63
CA LYS A 39 28.14 10.50 -19.47
C LYS A 39 27.32 9.42 -20.17
N ASP A 40 27.98 8.39 -20.68
CA ASP A 40 27.32 7.25 -21.33
C ASP A 40 26.61 6.37 -20.28
N ALA A 41 27.25 6.12 -19.13
CA ALA A 41 26.60 5.43 -18.01
C ALA A 41 25.40 6.20 -17.44
N LYS A 42 25.39 7.54 -17.50
CA LYS A 42 24.25 8.38 -17.08
C LYS A 42 23.11 8.34 -18.11
N ARG A 43 23.43 8.28 -19.41
CA ARG A 43 22.45 8.11 -20.49
C ARG A 43 21.77 6.74 -20.43
N ASP A 44 22.54 5.69 -20.18
CA ASP A 44 22.03 4.33 -20.01
C ASP A 44 21.14 4.21 -18.77
N LYS A 45 21.51 4.87 -17.66
CA LYS A 45 20.65 4.96 -16.45
C LYS A 45 19.32 5.63 -16.72
N GLN A 46 19.32 6.75 -17.47
CA GLN A 46 18.08 7.44 -17.84
C GLN A 46 17.20 6.57 -18.74
N HIS A 47 17.80 5.85 -19.67
CA HIS A 47 17.08 4.94 -20.57
C HIS A 47 16.45 3.76 -19.82
N VAL A 48 17.22 3.10 -18.94
CA VAL A 48 16.72 2.00 -18.10
C VAL A 48 15.63 2.49 -17.15
N MET A 49 15.80 3.66 -16.53
CA MET A 49 14.76 4.24 -15.66
C MET A 49 13.49 4.56 -16.45
N GLY A 50 13.63 5.11 -17.67
CA GLY A 50 12.50 5.36 -18.56
C GLY A 50 11.74 4.09 -18.92
N GLN A 51 12.43 3.00 -19.23
CA GLN A 51 11.81 1.70 -19.50
C GLN A 51 11.09 1.13 -18.28
N LEU A 52 11.70 1.23 -17.08
CA LEU A 52 11.08 0.78 -15.84
C LEU A 52 9.82 1.58 -15.49
N TRP A 53 9.87 2.90 -15.69
CA TRP A 53 8.72 3.77 -15.47
C TRP A 53 7.58 3.43 -16.42
N LEU A 54 7.87 3.28 -17.72
CA LEU A 54 6.87 2.87 -18.72
C LEU A 54 6.24 1.52 -18.38
N ARG A 55 7.05 0.56 -17.91
CA ARG A 55 6.54 -0.76 -17.54
C ARG A 55 5.65 -0.70 -16.30
N SER A 56 6.02 0.08 -15.28
CA SER A 56 5.17 0.32 -14.11
C SER A 56 3.86 1.01 -14.49
N GLU A 57 3.86 1.91 -15.47
CA GLU A 57 2.64 2.57 -15.94
C GLU A 57 1.74 1.61 -16.73
N VAL A 58 2.33 0.75 -17.57
CA VAL A 58 1.59 -0.33 -18.25
C VAL A 58 0.98 -1.29 -17.23
N ASP A 59 1.74 -1.73 -16.22
CA ASP A 59 1.24 -2.61 -15.17
C ASP A 59 0.07 -1.94 -14.39
N ASN A 60 0.15 -0.63 -14.13
CA ASN A 60 -0.91 0.16 -13.50
C ASN A 60 -2.16 0.29 -14.40
N LEU A 61 -1.98 0.44 -15.71
CA LEU A 61 -3.08 0.51 -16.67
C LEU A 61 -3.75 -0.85 -16.86
N GLU A 62 -2.97 -1.92 -17.00
CA GLU A 62 -3.48 -3.29 -17.04
C GLU A 62 -4.22 -3.64 -15.76
N TYR A 63 -3.73 -3.17 -14.60
CA TYR A 63 -4.44 -3.25 -13.33
C TYR A 63 -5.82 -2.59 -13.44
N LYS A 64 -5.90 -1.30 -13.81
CA LYS A 64 -7.18 -0.58 -13.94
C LYS A 64 -8.13 -1.28 -14.92
N ILE A 65 -7.61 -1.79 -16.03
CA ILE A 65 -8.38 -2.52 -17.04
C ILE A 65 -8.88 -3.87 -16.49
N LYS A 66 -8.05 -4.66 -15.83
CA LYS A 66 -8.43 -5.97 -15.25
C LYS A 66 -9.57 -5.83 -14.23
N TYR A 67 -9.61 -4.72 -13.50
CA TYR A 67 -10.70 -4.41 -12.56
C TYR A 67 -11.92 -3.77 -13.25
N SER A 68 -11.74 -3.00 -14.32
CA SER A 68 -12.83 -2.39 -15.09
C SER A 68 -13.55 -3.37 -16.04
N SER A 69 -12.82 -4.28 -16.69
CA SER A 69 -13.35 -5.27 -17.64
C SER A 69 -14.14 -6.39 -16.97
N ARG A 70 -13.88 -6.66 -15.68
CA ARG A 70 -14.81 -7.45 -14.87
C ARG A 70 -15.92 -6.50 -14.45
N LYS A 71 -17.13 -6.66 -15.00
CA LYS A 71 -18.39 -6.03 -14.51
C LYS A 71 -18.77 -6.45 -13.07
N LYS A 72 -17.79 -6.74 -12.21
CA LYS A 72 -17.92 -7.02 -10.79
C LYS A 72 -17.52 -5.73 -10.09
N SER A 73 -18.39 -5.24 -9.21
CA SER A 73 -18.13 -4.15 -8.25
C SER A 73 -16.64 -4.04 -7.91
N LEU A 74 -16.08 -2.83 -8.08
CA LEU A 74 -14.67 -2.55 -7.76
C LEU A 74 -14.36 -3.10 -6.36
N PRO A 75 -13.21 -3.78 -6.16
CA PRO A 75 -12.84 -4.30 -4.85
C PRO A 75 -12.81 -3.16 -3.83
N THR A 76 -13.42 -3.42 -2.67
CA THR A 76 -13.44 -2.49 -1.54
C THR A 76 -12.02 -2.10 -1.12
N CYS A 77 -11.76 -0.80 -1.02
CA CYS A 77 -10.48 -0.27 -0.58
C CYS A 77 -10.47 -0.23 0.95
N ILE A 78 -9.43 -0.81 1.53
CA ILE A 78 -9.26 -0.90 2.97
C ILE A 78 -7.97 -0.16 3.32
N VAL A 79 -8.09 0.90 4.09
CA VAL A 79 -6.93 1.59 4.65
C VAL A 79 -6.66 1.00 6.02
N ILE A 80 -5.42 0.59 6.30
CA ILE A 80 -5.07 -0.06 7.56
C ILE A 80 -4.30 0.90 8.49
N ASP A 81 -4.62 0.80 9.78
CA ASP A 81 -3.91 1.46 10.87
C ASP A 81 -2.74 0.63 11.46
N THR A 82 -1.84 1.31 12.17
CA THR A 82 -0.68 0.72 12.87
C THR A 82 -1.05 -0.44 13.79
N ASP A 83 -1.97 -0.22 14.73
CA ASP A 83 -2.35 -1.24 15.72
C ASP A 83 -3.04 -2.44 15.08
N ALA A 84 -3.78 -2.21 13.98
CA ALA A 84 -4.37 -3.29 13.20
C ALA A 84 -3.29 -4.21 12.61
N LEU A 85 -2.21 -3.65 12.07
CA LEU A 85 -1.09 -4.41 11.49
C LEU A 85 -0.33 -5.24 12.53
N ILE A 86 -0.14 -4.69 13.73
CA ILE A 86 0.62 -5.35 14.78
C ILE A 86 -0.21 -6.45 15.44
N ASN A 87 -1.38 -6.09 15.95
CA ASN A 87 -2.20 -6.99 16.78
C ASN A 87 -2.96 -8.04 15.95
N TYR A 88 -3.27 -7.73 14.69
CA TYR A 88 -4.15 -8.56 13.85
C TYR A 88 -3.52 -8.94 12.50
N SER A 89 -2.20 -9.10 12.46
CA SER A 89 -1.44 -9.45 11.26
C SER A 89 -1.98 -10.68 10.51
N LEU A 90 -2.47 -11.71 11.23
CA LEU A 90 -3.05 -12.92 10.63
C LEU A 90 -4.36 -12.65 9.87
N ILE A 91 -5.17 -11.71 10.36
CA ILE A 91 -6.43 -11.33 9.71
C ILE A 91 -6.12 -10.56 8.44
N ILE A 92 -5.18 -9.61 8.51
CA ILE A 92 -4.77 -8.80 7.36
C ILE A 92 -4.16 -9.67 6.26
N LYS A 93 -3.31 -10.65 6.61
CA LYS A 93 -2.80 -11.65 5.66
C LYS A 93 -3.93 -12.38 4.91
N LYS A 94 -4.99 -12.76 5.63
CA LYS A 94 -6.17 -13.39 5.01
C LYS A 94 -6.94 -12.42 4.12
N LEU A 95 -7.02 -11.13 4.47
CA LEU A 95 -7.67 -10.11 3.66
C LEU A 95 -6.93 -9.88 2.34
N VAL A 96 -5.61 -9.72 2.39
CA VAL A 96 -4.75 -9.58 1.21
C VAL A 96 -4.89 -10.79 0.29
N ASN A 97 -4.88 -12.01 0.85
CA ASN A 97 -5.05 -13.25 0.07
C ASN A 97 -6.47 -13.44 -0.50
N SER A 98 -7.47 -12.72 0.01
CA SER A 98 -8.86 -12.93 -0.42
C SER A 98 -9.13 -12.38 -1.84
N THR A 99 -8.24 -11.62 -2.46
CA THR A 99 -8.36 -10.95 -3.79
C THR A 99 -9.58 -10.02 -3.99
N LYS A 100 -10.45 -9.91 -2.97
CA LYS A 100 -11.68 -9.11 -2.95
C LYS A 100 -11.46 -7.67 -2.48
N PHE A 101 -10.34 -7.41 -1.84
CA PHE A 101 -10.01 -6.14 -1.20
C PHE A 101 -8.70 -5.61 -1.77
N ILE A 102 -8.61 -4.30 -1.87
CA ILE A 102 -7.33 -3.61 -2.05
C ILE A 102 -6.96 -3.09 -0.67
N VAL A 103 -5.87 -3.63 -0.14
CA VAL A 103 -5.36 -3.24 1.16
C VAL A 103 -4.30 -2.16 0.95
N VAL A 104 -4.58 -0.97 1.46
CA VAL A 104 -3.70 0.19 1.40
C VAL A 104 -3.04 0.41 2.76
N VAL A 105 -1.72 0.56 2.75
CA VAL A 105 -0.93 0.94 3.93
C VAL A 105 -0.50 2.40 3.79
N PRO A 106 -0.99 3.33 4.64
CA PRO A 106 -0.56 4.71 4.66
C PRO A 106 0.94 4.86 4.94
N ALA A 107 1.58 5.89 4.37
CA ALA A 107 3.00 6.16 4.59
C ALA A 107 3.30 6.48 6.06
N ILE A 108 2.39 7.19 6.74
CA ILE A 108 2.51 7.50 8.17
C ILE A 108 2.51 6.23 9.04
N VAL A 109 1.75 5.21 8.63
CA VAL A 109 1.66 3.92 9.33
C VAL A 109 2.98 3.14 9.20
N ILE A 110 3.63 3.21 8.03
CA ILE A 110 4.96 2.61 7.82
C ILE A 110 5.99 3.29 8.72
N SER A 111 6.00 4.63 8.75
CA SER A 111 6.90 5.40 9.62
C SER A 111 6.71 5.06 11.10
N ALA A 112 5.45 4.96 11.55
CA ALA A 112 5.13 4.59 12.93
C ALA A 112 5.54 3.15 13.27
N LEU A 113 5.39 2.19 12.35
CA LEU A 113 5.92 0.83 12.53
C LEU A 113 7.45 0.82 12.66
N ASP A 114 8.13 1.67 11.88
CA ASP A 114 9.59 1.81 11.92
C ASP A 114 10.11 2.37 13.24
N GLU A 115 9.34 3.21 13.93
CA GLU A 115 9.66 3.66 15.29
C GLU A 115 9.49 2.51 16.30
N GLN A 116 8.43 1.71 16.14
CA GLN A 116 8.11 0.59 17.03
C GLN A 116 8.97 -0.68 16.80
N LYS A 117 9.75 -0.76 15.71
CA LYS A 117 10.59 -1.93 15.38
C LYS A 117 11.61 -2.30 16.46
N LYS A 118 12.02 -1.31 17.26
CA LYS A 118 12.96 -1.49 18.37
C LYS A 118 12.33 -2.21 19.56
N LEU A 119 11.00 -2.08 19.72
CA LEU A 119 10.28 -2.48 20.92
C LEU A 119 9.75 -3.92 20.84
N SER A 120 9.18 -4.32 19.71
CA SER A 120 8.54 -5.64 19.57
C SER A 120 9.13 -6.47 18.43
N LYS A 121 9.23 -7.79 18.66
CA LYS A 121 9.56 -8.78 17.63
C LYS A 121 8.43 -8.95 16.62
N GLU A 122 7.17 -8.85 17.04
CA GLU A 122 6.03 -8.96 16.13
C GLU A 122 6.07 -7.86 15.07
N VAL A 123 6.39 -6.62 15.47
CA VAL A 123 6.52 -5.48 14.54
C VAL A 123 7.55 -5.77 13.44
N ARG A 124 8.72 -6.31 13.81
CA ARG A 124 9.77 -6.69 12.83
C ARG A 124 9.30 -7.77 11.85
N LEU A 125 8.54 -8.74 12.33
CA LEU A 125 7.98 -9.80 11.47
C LEU A 125 6.90 -9.23 10.53
N THR A 126 6.08 -8.29 11.00
CA THR A 126 5.08 -7.60 10.19
C THR A 126 5.72 -6.72 9.12
N ILE A 127 6.76 -5.94 9.46
CA ILE A 127 7.53 -5.14 8.48
C ILE A 127 8.13 -6.05 7.41
N ARG A 128 8.83 -7.12 7.81
CA ARG A 128 9.43 -8.08 6.86
C ARG A 128 8.39 -8.71 5.93
N TRP A 129 7.20 -9.01 6.46
CA TRP A 129 6.10 -9.53 5.65
C TRP A 129 5.57 -8.49 4.67
N LEU A 130 5.41 -7.23 5.08
CA LEU A 130 4.99 -6.13 4.19
C LEU A 130 6.01 -5.91 3.07
N GLU A 131 7.30 -5.83 3.39
CA GLU A 131 8.38 -5.69 2.40
C GLU A 131 8.34 -6.82 1.38
N PHE A 132 8.23 -8.06 1.85
CA PHE A 132 8.14 -9.24 0.99
C PHE A 132 6.92 -9.18 0.06
N GLN A 133 5.74 -8.84 0.57
CA GLN A 133 4.53 -8.76 -0.25
C GLN A 133 4.56 -7.61 -1.28
N LEU A 134 5.15 -6.47 -0.94
CA LEU A 134 5.35 -5.35 -1.87
C LEU A 134 6.39 -5.70 -2.94
N GLN A 135 7.45 -6.41 -2.55
CA GLN A 135 8.49 -6.92 -3.45
C GLN A 135 7.99 -7.97 -4.44
N GLU A 136 7.11 -8.87 -4.00
CA GLU A 136 6.45 -9.88 -4.85
C GLU A 136 5.43 -9.28 -5.82
N GLY A 137 5.10 -7.99 -5.70
CA GLY A 137 4.15 -7.33 -6.59
C GLY A 137 2.71 -7.82 -6.39
N ASN A 138 2.32 -8.07 -5.13
CA ASN A 138 0.96 -8.50 -4.84
C ASN A 138 -0.04 -7.37 -5.18
N CYS A 139 -0.89 -7.59 -6.17
CA CYS A 139 -1.85 -6.58 -6.65
C CYS A 139 -2.96 -6.25 -5.64
N ASN A 140 -3.06 -6.98 -4.53
CA ASN A 140 -4.03 -6.73 -3.47
C ASN A 140 -3.46 -5.94 -2.28
N LEU A 141 -2.15 -5.67 -2.26
CA LEU A 141 -1.49 -4.85 -1.25
C LEU A 141 -0.80 -3.66 -1.91
N LYS A 142 -1.16 -2.45 -1.51
CA LYS A 142 -0.60 -1.20 -2.02
C LYS A 142 -0.03 -0.38 -0.84
N SER A 143 1.18 0.14 -1.00
CA SER A 143 1.69 1.21 -0.13
C SER A 143 1.29 2.57 -0.69
N GLN A 144 0.95 3.52 0.17
CA GLN A 144 0.67 4.89 -0.24
C GLN A 144 1.91 5.53 -0.91
N GLY A 145 1.72 6.07 -2.11
CA GLY A 145 2.72 6.85 -2.83
C GLY A 145 2.86 8.27 -2.27
N ILE A 146 4.00 8.91 -2.55
CA ILE A 146 4.36 10.24 -2.01
C ILE A 146 3.36 11.33 -2.41
N HIS A 147 2.66 11.17 -3.55
CA HIS A 147 1.69 12.14 -4.07
C HIS A 147 0.23 11.69 -3.88
N GLU A 148 -0.01 10.58 -3.18
CA GLU A 148 -1.33 9.99 -2.98
C GLU A 148 -2.00 10.50 -1.68
N THR A 149 -2.03 11.83 -1.52
CA THR A 149 -2.60 12.51 -0.35
C THR A 149 -3.50 13.67 -0.81
N LEU A 150 -4.73 13.72 -0.32
CA LEU A 150 -5.64 14.83 -0.58
C LEU A 150 -5.92 15.60 0.72
N PRO A 151 -5.49 16.87 0.82
CA PRO A 151 -5.58 17.62 2.07
C PRO A 151 -7.03 17.82 2.49
N ILE A 152 -7.31 17.61 3.77
CA ILE A 152 -8.63 17.82 4.36
C ILE A 152 -8.67 19.19 5.00
N LYS A 153 -9.70 19.97 4.70
CA LYS A 153 -10.02 21.20 5.43
C LYS A 153 -10.64 20.81 6.76
N LEU A 154 -9.89 20.94 7.85
CA LEU A 154 -10.42 20.83 9.21
C LEU A 154 -10.71 22.22 9.74
N ASP A 155 -11.95 22.45 10.12
CA ASP A 155 -12.39 23.70 10.75
C ASP A 155 -12.04 23.65 12.25
N GLY A 156 -10.84 24.12 12.62
CA GLY A 156 -10.49 24.32 14.03
C GLY A 156 -8.97 24.39 14.29
N PRO A 157 -8.52 25.19 15.28
CA PRO A 157 -7.11 25.23 15.68
C PRO A 157 -6.79 23.94 16.43
N PRO A 158 -5.90 23.10 15.91
CA PRO A 158 -5.74 21.78 16.50
C PRO A 158 -4.80 21.85 17.71
N LYS A 159 -5.26 21.33 18.85
CA LYS A 159 -4.35 20.86 19.91
C LYS A 159 -3.67 19.60 19.37
N LEU A 160 -2.62 19.76 18.56
CA LEU A 160 -2.00 18.67 17.80
C LEU A 160 -1.17 17.78 18.72
N SER A 161 -1.82 16.85 19.42
CA SER A 161 -1.15 15.65 19.88
C SER A 161 -0.60 14.89 18.67
N LYS A 162 0.47 14.13 18.87
CA LYS A 162 1.08 13.32 17.79
C LYS A 162 0.06 12.35 17.16
N GLU A 163 -0.86 11.83 17.97
CA GLU A 163 -1.91 10.91 17.56
C GLU A 163 -2.92 11.55 16.62
N ILE A 164 -3.39 12.77 16.94
CA ILE A 164 -4.32 13.53 16.09
C ILE A 164 -3.66 13.89 14.75
N CYS A 165 -2.38 14.28 14.77
CA CYS A 165 -1.60 14.48 13.55
C CYS A 165 -1.53 13.22 12.68
N ASN A 166 -1.22 12.07 13.28
CA ASN A 166 -1.11 10.80 12.57
C ASN A 166 -2.45 10.41 11.96
N PHE A 167 -3.53 10.52 12.73
CA PHE A 167 -4.88 10.23 12.27
C PHE A 167 -5.32 11.15 11.13
N LYS A 168 -5.00 12.45 11.20
CA LYS A 168 -5.24 13.40 10.10
C LYS A 168 -4.58 12.93 8.81
N HIS A 169 -3.30 12.54 8.85
CA HIS A 169 -2.61 12.04 7.65
C HIS A 169 -3.23 10.75 7.10
N ILE A 170 -3.70 9.86 7.97
CA ILE A 170 -4.46 8.66 7.56
C ILE A 170 -5.77 9.05 6.87
N LEU A 171 -6.49 10.04 7.38
CA LEU A 171 -7.71 10.54 6.74
C LEU A 171 -7.42 11.18 5.38
N GLU A 172 -6.33 11.95 5.24
CA GLU A 172 -5.92 12.55 3.96
C GLU A 172 -5.61 11.47 2.91
N CYS A 173 -5.02 10.35 3.34
CA CYS A 173 -4.83 9.15 2.54
C CYS A 173 -6.18 8.56 2.10
N CYS A 174 -7.11 8.32 3.03
CA CYS A 174 -8.44 7.80 2.73
C CYS A 174 -9.22 8.69 1.75
N ASN A 175 -9.09 10.01 1.88
CA ASN A 175 -9.75 10.99 1.02
C ASN A 175 -9.23 10.96 -0.42
N TYR A 176 -7.92 10.77 -0.61
CA TYR A 176 -7.34 10.56 -1.94
C TYR A 176 -7.94 9.31 -2.62
N PHE A 177 -7.95 8.18 -1.91
CA PHE A 177 -8.45 6.92 -2.46
C PHE A 177 -9.96 6.92 -2.70
N LYS A 178 -10.71 7.72 -1.93
CA LYS A 178 -12.12 7.97 -2.21
C LYS A 178 -12.32 8.64 -3.57
N GLY A 179 -11.44 9.56 -3.96
CA GLY A 179 -11.43 10.17 -5.28
C GLY A 179 -10.93 9.23 -6.39
N GLU A 180 -9.90 8.43 -6.11
CA GLU A 180 -9.30 7.51 -7.09
C GLU A 180 -10.23 6.34 -7.47
N TYR A 181 -10.96 5.77 -6.50
CA TYR A 181 -11.82 4.61 -6.71
C TYR A 181 -13.31 4.95 -6.96
N GLY A 182 -13.64 6.25 -7.12
CA GLY A 182 -14.92 6.74 -7.61
C GLY A 182 -15.94 7.17 -6.55
N GLU A 183 -16.55 8.34 -6.76
CA GLU A 183 -17.51 9.00 -5.85
C GLU A 183 -18.83 8.22 -5.63
N ASN A 184 -19.18 7.31 -6.54
CA ASN A 184 -20.48 6.61 -6.55
C ASN A 184 -20.42 5.14 -6.08
N THR A 185 -19.25 4.65 -5.65
CA THR A 185 -19.08 3.27 -5.15
C THR A 185 -18.22 3.23 -3.90
N GLY A 186 -18.55 4.12 -2.96
CA GLY A 186 -17.87 4.20 -1.67
C GLY A 186 -17.87 2.85 -0.96
N ILE A 187 -16.69 2.24 -0.86
CA ILE A 187 -16.28 1.47 0.31
C ILE A 187 -14.78 1.70 0.49
N VAL A 188 -14.38 2.92 0.88
CA VAL A 188 -13.09 3.11 1.55
C VAL A 188 -13.38 2.95 3.04
N THR A 189 -12.99 1.80 3.60
CA THR A 189 -13.14 1.53 5.04
C THR A 189 -11.76 1.66 5.70
N LEU A 190 -11.67 2.54 6.70
CA LEU A 190 -10.53 2.58 7.60
C LEU A 190 -10.68 1.45 8.63
N LEU A 191 -9.73 0.53 8.65
CA LEU A 191 -9.66 -0.52 9.66
C LEU A 191 -8.73 -0.11 10.79
N THR A 192 -9.30 -0.01 11.98
CA THR A 192 -8.55 0.19 13.21
C THR A 192 -8.49 -1.09 14.05
N GLY A 193 -7.40 -1.23 14.80
CA GLY A 193 -7.15 -2.31 15.74
C GLY A 193 -7.19 -1.89 17.21
N SER A 194 -7.34 -0.59 17.47
CA SER A 194 -7.45 0.00 18.80
C SER A 194 -8.90 0.40 19.05
N ASP A 195 -9.48 -0.08 20.14
CA ASP A 195 -10.81 0.34 20.58
C ASP A 195 -10.78 1.81 21.05
N ASP A 196 -9.64 2.27 21.59
CA ASP A 196 -9.42 3.64 22.07
C ASP A 196 -9.64 4.72 20.99
N LEU A 197 -9.24 4.46 19.75
CA LEU A 197 -9.44 5.41 18.63
C LEU A 197 -10.92 5.57 18.25
N LEU A 198 -11.75 4.54 18.49
CA LEU A 198 -13.20 4.59 18.24
C LEU A 198 -13.96 5.30 19.36
N GLU A 199 -13.42 5.29 20.58
CA GLU A 199 -14.03 5.95 21.74
C GLU A 199 -13.78 7.47 21.75
N SER A 200 -12.72 7.94 21.09
CA SER A 200 -12.43 9.37 21.02
C SER A 200 -13.44 10.14 20.13
N SER A 201 -14.22 11.04 20.74
CA SER A 201 -15.22 11.87 20.02
C SER A 201 -14.58 12.71 18.93
N GLU A 202 -13.39 13.27 19.19
CA GLU A 202 -12.68 14.17 18.28
C GLU A 202 -12.27 13.46 16.97
N LEU A 203 -11.70 12.25 17.04
CA LEU A 203 -11.31 11.50 15.84
C LEU A 203 -12.53 11.05 15.03
N MET A 204 -13.60 10.67 15.72
CA MET A 204 -14.87 10.28 15.08
C MET A 204 -15.55 11.45 14.39
N GLU A 205 -15.50 12.66 14.96
CA GLU A 205 -16.00 13.89 14.33
C GLU A 205 -15.21 14.23 13.06
N MET A 206 -13.88 14.11 13.10
CA MET A 206 -13.04 14.31 11.92
C MET A 206 -13.38 13.32 10.80
N ALA A 207 -13.56 12.05 11.14
CA ALA A 207 -13.91 11.02 10.17
C ALA A 207 -15.31 11.22 9.54
N LYS A 208 -16.29 11.64 10.36
CA LYS A 208 -17.65 11.97 9.90
C LYS A 208 -17.65 13.13 8.91
N SER A 209 -16.85 14.16 9.17
CA SER A 209 -16.70 15.31 8.26
C SER A 209 -16.21 14.90 6.86
N VAL A 210 -15.32 13.91 6.79
CA VAL A 210 -14.78 13.38 5.52
C VAL A 210 -15.70 12.31 4.89
N LYS A 211 -16.73 11.87 5.61
CA LYS A 211 -17.66 10.78 5.23
C LYS A 211 -16.90 9.50 4.86
N ILE A 212 -16.02 9.06 5.77
CA ILE A 212 -15.29 7.78 5.69
C ILE A 212 -15.89 6.80 6.70
N ASN A 213 -16.02 5.52 6.31
CA ASN A 213 -16.44 4.47 7.22
C ASN A 213 -15.24 3.98 8.05
N ILE A 214 -15.38 3.94 9.37
CA ILE A 214 -14.37 3.40 10.28
C ILE A 214 -14.93 2.14 10.91
N GLU A 215 -14.19 1.05 10.82
CA GLU A 215 -14.58 -0.22 11.41
C GLU A 215 -13.44 -0.83 12.22
N HIS A 216 -13.80 -1.48 13.31
CA HIS A 216 -12.86 -2.33 14.03
C HIS A 216 -12.64 -3.64 13.28
N ILE A 217 -11.39 -4.10 13.22
CA ILE A 217 -11.01 -5.30 12.47
C ILE A 217 -11.76 -6.58 12.91
N LYS A 218 -12.10 -6.71 14.20
CA LYS A 218 -12.90 -7.85 14.70
C LYS A 218 -14.32 -7.82 14.12
N THR A 219 -14.96 -6.66 14.12
CA THR A 219 -16.31 -6.46 13.60
C THR A 219 -16.36 -6.75 12.10
N PHE A 220 -15.40 -6.20 11.36
CA PHE A 220 -15.27 -6.44 9.92
C PHE A 220 -15.06 -7.93 9.60
N GLN A 221 -14.23 -8.64 10.37
CA GLN A 221 -14.03 -10.07 10.18
C GLN A 221 -15.33 -10.87 10.42
N PHE A 222 -16.12 -10.49 11.41
CA PHE A 222 -17.40 -11.15 11.69
C PHE A 222 -18.38 -10.95 10.54
N GLN A 223 -18.52 -9.71 10.04
CA GLN A 223 -19.34 -9.41 8.86
C GLN A 223 -18.89 -10.19 7.62
N LEU A 224 -17.59 -10.33 7.40
CA LEU A 224 -17.07 -11.13 6.30
C LEU A 224 -17.42 -12.62 6.40
N LYS A 225 -17.48 -13.17 7.62
CA LYS A 225 -17.87 -14.57 7.85
C LYS A 225 -19.36 -14.78 7.64
N THR A 226 -20.21 -13.86 8.11
CA THR A 226 -21.67 -13.98 7.96
C THR A 226 -22.10 -13.86 6.51
N VAL A 227 -21.43 -13.02 5.71
CA VAL A 227 -21.67 -12.90 4.26
C VAL A 227 -21.33 -14.20 3.52
N LYS A 228 -20.32 -14.97 3.98
CA LYS A 228 -19.95 -16.25 3.36
C LYS A 228 -20.94 -17.39 3.63
N ASN A 229 -21.72 -17.32 4.70
CA ASN A 229 -22.68 -18.38 5.06
C ASN A 229 -24.07 -18.20 4.43
N LYS A 230 -24.29 -17.13 3.65
CA LYS A 230 -25.57 -16.81 3.03
C LYS A 230 -25.62 -17.05 1.51
N GLY A 231 -24.58 -17.63 0.92
CA GLY A 231 -24.51 -18.00 -0.50
C GLY A 231 -24.00 -19.41 -0.68
#